data_AF-A0A2S2NE94-F1
#
_entry.id   AF-A0A2S2NE94-F1
#
_cell.length_a   1.000
_cell.length_b   1.000
_cell.length_c   1.000
_cell.angle_alpha   90.00
_cell.angle_beta   90.00
_cell.angle_gamma   90.00
#
_symmetry.space_group_name_H-M   'P 1'
#
loop_
_entity.id
_entity.type
_entity.pdbx_description
1 polymer ?
#
loop_
_entity_poly.entity_id
_entity_poly.type
_entity_poly.pdbx_seq_one_letter_code
_entity_poly.pdbx_strand_id
1 'polypeptide(L)'
;YVWLVYSKHVEGALCKICVLCSNVFAGKGSHQKLGALIKVPFTKWKDAIERFNQHSKSECHKLSTMRADDFIKIMENKKNSIVNEIDSSRKKQVLENRTKLFSIIETIILCGRQNIALRGHRDTGHIYDNDSEVNDG
;
A
#
# COMPACT_ATOMS: atom_id res chain seq x y z
N TYR A 1 -8.00 23.91 -1.28
CA TYR A 1 -8.41 22.49 -1.44
C TYR A 1 -7.42 21.59 -0.68
N VAL A 2 -7.88 20.71 0.23
CA VAL A 2 -7.00 19.87 1.08
C VAL A 2 -6.23 18.79 0.28
N TRP A 3 -6.79 18.38 -0.85
CA TRP A 3 -6.21 17.35 -1.73
C TRP A 3 -5.17 17.88 -2.72
N LEU A 4 -5.10 19.20 -2.93
CA LEU A 4 -4.26 19.84 -3.94
C LEU A 4 -2.85 20.02 -3.39
N VAL A 5 -1.86 19.58 -4.16
CA VAL A 5 -0.44 19.73 -3.84
C VAL A 5 0.32 20.25 -5.06
N TYR A 6 1.34 21.07 -4.83
CA TYR A 6 2.27 21.46 -5.88
C TYR A 6 3.51 20.55 -5.81
N SER A 7 3.92 19.99 -6.94
CA SER A 7 5.19 19.26 -7.04
C SER A 7 6.20 20.11 -7.78
N LYS A 8 7.29 20.47 -7.10
CA LYS A 8 8.41 21.20 -7.71
C LYS A 8 9.12 20.36 -8.78
N HIS A 9 9.16 19.04 -8.62
CA HIS A 9 9.83 18.15 -9.57
C HIS A 9 9.16 18.12 -10.94
N VAL A 10 7.82 18.19 -10.99
CA VAL A 10 7.05 18.21 -12.25
C VAL A 10 6.42 19.59 -12.52
N GLU A 11 6.87 20.61 -11.78
CA GLU A 11 6.49 22.01 -11.88
C GLU A 11 4.98 22.29 -12.04
N GLY A 12 4.14 21.61 -11.26
CA GLY A 12 2.70 21.85 -11.33
C GLY A 12 1.87 21.20 -10.25
N ALA A 13 0.58 21.48 -10.31
CA ALA A 13 -0.39 21.06 -9.32
C ALA A 13 -0.92 19.64 -9.60
N LEU A 14 -1.08 18.86 -8.53
CA LEU A 14 -1.59 17.50 -8.54
C LEU A 14 -2.61 17.31 -7.41
N CYS A 15 -3.44 16.28 -7.56
CA CYS A 15 -4.33 15.82 -6.51
C CYS A 15 -3.71 14.58 -5.86
N LYS A 16 -3.16 14.71 -4.65
CA LYS A 16 -2.44 13.61 -3.97
C LYS A 16 -3.30 12.35 -3.84
N ILE A 17 -4.60 12.52 -3.59
CA ILE A 17 -5.54 11.42 -3.40
C ILE A 17 -5.79 10.70 -4.73
N CYS A 18 -6.06 11.44 -5.80
CA CYS A 18 -6.30 10.83 -7.10
C CYS A 18 -5.04 10.20 -7.68
N VAL A 19 -3.86 10.81 -7.48
CA VAL A 19 -2.59 10.22 -7.92
C VAL A 19 -2.38 8.83 -7.30
N LEU A 20 -2.72 8.66 -6.01
CA LEU A 20 -2.49 7.40 -5.29
C LEU A 20 -3.63 6.39 -5.42
N CYS A 21 -4.88 6.85 -5.53
CA CYS A 21 -6.07 6.01 -5.33
C CYS A 21 -7.04 5.97 -6.52
N SER A 22 -6.68 6.59 -7.66
CA SER A 22 -7.50 6.53 -8.88
C SER A 22 -7.27 5.25 -9.69
N ASN A 23 -8.30 4.81 -10.40
CA ASN A 23 -8.16 3.80 -11.45
C ASN A 23 -7.45 4.39 -12.66
N VAL A 24 -6.73 3.58 -13.44
CA VAL A 24 -6.04 4.02 -14.69
C VAL A 24 -6.98 4.74 -15.67
N PHE A 25 -8.30 4.49 -15.58
CA PHE A 25 -9.35 5.04 -16.41
C PHE A 25 -10.56 5.52 -15.59
N ALA A 26 -11.28 6.53 -16.10
CA ALA A 26 -12.51 7.09 -15.54
C ALA A 26 -13.67 7.03 -16.56
N GLY A 27 -14.90 7.32 -16.10
CA GLY A 27 -16.12 7.37 -16.93
C GLY A 27 -16.87 6.03 -17.07
N LYS A 28 -18.10 6.08 -17.59
CA LYS A 28 -18.94 4.89 -17.85
C LYS A 28 -18.23 4.01 -18.89
N GLY A 29 -17.87 2.79 -18.52
CA GLY A 29 -17.09 1.87 -19.37
C GLY A 29 -15.57 2.08 -19.36
N SER A 30 -15.01 2.92 -18.48
CA SER A 30 -13.54 3.09 -18.33
C SER A 30 -12.84 3.60 -19.60
N HIS A 31 -13.52 4.41 -20.43
CA HIS A 31 -12.94 4.93 -21.67
C HIS A 31 -12.25 6.30 -21.54
N GLN A 32 -12.45 7.02 -20.44
CA GLN A 32 -11.87 8.35 -20.27
C GLN A 32 -10.47 8.25 -19.64
N LYS A 33 -9.44 8.67 -20.39
CA LYS A 33 -8.09 8.78 -19.86
C LYS A 33 -8.05 9.87 -18.79
N LEU A 34 -7.51 9.53 -17.62
CA LEU A 34 -7.22 10.51 -16.57
C LEU A 34 -6.26 11.58 -17.09
N GLY A 35 -6.64 12.85 -16.93
CA GLY A 35 -5.89 14.00 -17.46
C GLY A 35 -5.13 14.77 -16.38
N ALA A 36 -5.31 16.09 -16.40
CA ALA A 36 -4.65 17.03 -15.50
C ALA A 36 -4.98 16.74 -14.02
N LEU A 37 -4.04 17.08 -13.13
CA LEU A 37 -4.04 16.83 -11.67
C LEU A 37 -3.77 15.37 -11.26
N ILE A 38 -3.76 14.41 -12.19
CA ILE A 38 -3.58 12.99 -11.86
C ILE A 38 -2.36 12.43 -12.59
N LYS A 39 -2.44 12.25 -13.91
CA LYS A 39 -1.31 11.75 -14.71
C LYS A 39 -0.41 12.87 -15.20
N VAL A 40 -0.98 14.06 -15.37
CA VAL A 40 -0.27 15.25 -15.85
C VAL A 40 -0.44 16.36 -14.83
N PRO A 41 0.65 17.04 -14.41
CA PRO A 41 0.55 18.19 -13.53
C PRO A 41 -0.24 19.32 -14.20
N PHE A 42 -1.06 20.00 -13.41
CA PHE A 42 -1.80 21.16 -13.87
C PHE A 42 -0.92 22.41 -13.80
N THR A 43 -0.81 23.12 -14.93
CA THR A 43 0.04 24.32 -15.09
C THR A 43 -0.72 25.52 -15.66
N LYS A 44 -1.96 25.37 -16.11
CA LYS A 44 -2.78 26.44 -16.71
C LYS A 44 -3.46 27.28 -15.64
N TRP A 45 -2.68 28.11 -14.94
CA TRP A 45 -3.14 28.85 -13.74
C TRP A 45 -4.35 29.77 -13.96
N LYS A 46 -4.55 30.27 -15.19
CA LYS A 46 -5.71 31.10 -15.56
C LYS A 46 -7.05 30.38 -15.33
N ASP A 47 -7.08 29.06 -15.51
CA ASP A 47 -8.29 28.25 -15.40
C ASP A 47 -8.35 27.48 -14.06
N ALA A 48 -7.43 27.77 -13.12
CA ALA A 48 -7.18 26.94 -11.95
C ALA A 48 -8.45 26.75 -11.09
N ILE A 49 -9.13 27.84 -10.74
CA ILE A 49 -10.30 27.81 -9.85
C ILE A 49 -11.40 26.94 -10.46
N GLU A 50 -11.74 27.16 -11.73
CA GLU A 50 -12.76 26.40 -12.43
C GLU A 50 -12.40 24.91 -12.50
N ARG A 51 -11.17 24.61 -12.93
CA ARG A 51 -10.69 23.23 -13.08
C ARG A 51 -10.59 22.49 -11.76
N PHE A 52 -10.19 23.16 -10.68
CA PHE A 52 -10.12 22.56 -9.35
C PHE A 52 -11.53 22.28 -8.79
N ASN A 53 -12.48 23.17 -9.04
CA ASN A 53 -13.89 22.96 -8.69
C ASN A 53 -14.55 21.84 -9.50
N GLN A 54 -14.23 21.73 -10.80
CA GLN A 54 -14.69 20.62 -11.63
C GLN A 54 -14.07 19.29 -11.16
N HIS A 55 -12.77 19.28 -10.85
CA HIS A 55 -12.08 18.10 -10.36
C HIS A 55 -12.64 17.61 -9.02
N SER A 56 -12.85 18.51 -8.06
CA SER A 56 -13.38 18.14 -6.73
C SER A 56 -14.78 17.53 -6.79
N LYS A 57 -15.58 17.92 -7.78
CA LYS A 57 -16.92 17.36 -8.04
C LYS A 57 -16.91 16.10 -8.91
N SER A 58 -15.77 15.75 -9.53
CA SER A 58 -15.67 14.62 -10.43
C SER A 58 -15.85 13.28 -9.70
N GLU A 59 -16.47 12.31 -10.36
CA GLU A 59 -16.64 10.96 -9.83
C GLU A 59 -15.31 10.27 -9.54
N CYS A 60 -14.28 10.55 -10.33
CA CYS A 60 -12.94 10.03 -10.08
C CYS A 60 -12.40 10.49 -8.72
N HIS A 61 -12.54 11.78 -8.39
CA HIS A 61 -12.08 12.31 -7.10
C HIS A 61 -12.87 11.72 -5.93
N LYS A 62 -14.21 11.66 -6.06
CA LYS A 62 -15.08 11.08 -5.02
C LYS A 62 -14.73 9.61 -4.75
N LEU A 63 -14.60 8.79 -5.80
CA LEU A 63 -14.24 7.38 -5.67
C LEU A 63 -12.83 7.19 -5.12
N SER A 64 -11.85 8.00 -5.57
CA SER A 64 -10.48 7.93 -5.04
C SER A 64 -10.44 8.30 -3.56
N THR A 65 -11.25 9.28 -3.15
CA THR A 65 -11.37 9.70 -1.74
C THR A 65 -12.02 8.62 -0.89
N MET A 66 -13.10 8.01 -1.38
CA MET A 66 -13.76 6.89 -0.69
C MET A 66 -12.79 5.70 -0.49
N ARG A 67 -12.00 5.38 -1.52
CA ARG A 67 -11.00 4.31 -1.43
C ARG A 67 -9.88 4.63 -0.45
N ALA A 68 -9.40 5.88 -0.46
CA ALA A 68 -8.36 6.31 0.48
C ALA A 68 -8.86 6.22 1.92
N ASP A 69 -10.10 6.65 2.18
CA ASP A 69 -10.74 6.54 3.50
C ASP A 69 -10.91 5.09 3.94
N ASP A 70 -11.42 4.23 3.05
CA ASP A 70 -11.55 2.79 3.31
C ASP A 70 -10.18 2.13 3.58
N PHE A 71 -9.15 2.50 2.82
CA PHE A 71 -7.79 2.00 3.03
C PHE A 71 -7.26 2.38 4.42
N ILE A 72 -7.42 3.64 4.83
CA ILE A 72 -7.01 4.11 6.17
C ILE A 72 -7.77 3.34 7.26
N LYS A 73 -9.10 3.20 7.12
CA LYS A 73 -9.93 2.45 8.08
C LYS A 73 -9.49 0.98 8.22
N ILE A 74 -9.08 0.35 7.12
CA ILE A 74 -8.56 -1.03 7.14
C ILE A 74 -7.21 -1.09 7.84
N MET A 75 -6.30 -0.15 7.53
CA MET A 75 -4.96 -0.09 8.14
C MET A 75 -5.02 0.17 9.65
N GLU A 76 -5.98 1.00 10.09
CA GLU A 76 -6.24 1.29 11.51
C GLU A 76 -7.03 0.18 12.22
N ASN A 77 -7.31 -0.96 11.55
CA ASN A 77 -8.16 -2.05 12.04
C ASN A 77 -9.59 -1.62 12.48
N LYS A 78 -10.11 -0.49 11.97
CA LYS A 78 -11.49 -0.02 12.19
C LYS A 78 -12.50 -0.70 11.27
N LYS A 79 -12.04 -1.26 10.16
CA LYS A 79 -12.84 -1.99 9.17
C LYS A 79 -12.04 -3.22 8.70
N ASN A 80 -12.71 -4.35 8.53
CA ASN A 80 -12.06 -5.52 7.92
C ASN A 80 -11.98 -5.34 6.40
N SER A 81 -10.88 -5.81 5.81
CA SER A 81 -10.76 -5.91 4.35
C SER A 81 -11.83 -6.87 3.81
N ILE A 82 -12.49 -6.51 2.70
CA ILE A 82 -13.51 -7.34 2.02
C ILE A 82 -13.00 -8.75 1.80
N VAL A 83 -11.75 -8.91 1.41
CA VAL A 83 -11.23 -10.23 1.10
C VAL A 83 -11.02 -11.09 2.38
N ASN A 84 -10.88 -10.47 3.56
CA ASN A 84 -10.90 -11.20 4.84
C ASN A 84 -12.33 -11.48 5.35
N GLU A 85 -13.31 -10.70 4.91
CA GLU A 85 -14.72 -10.96 5.19
C GLU A 85 -15.24 -12.14 4.36
N ILE A 86 -14.77 -12.27 3.11
CA ILE A 86 -15.12 -13.39 2.24
C ILE A 86 -14.37 -14.67 2.64
N ASP A 87 -13.08 -14.56 2.98
CA ASP A 87 -12.23 -15.71 3.30
C ASP A 87 -11.88 -15.73 4.79
N SER A 88 -12.68 -16.46 5.56
CA SER A 88 -12.50 -16.65 7.00
C SER A 88 -11.25 -17.46 7.34
N SER A 89 -10.82 -18.38 6.46
CA SER A 89 -9.59 -19.16 6.64
C SER A 89 -8.37 -18.24 6.57
N ARG A 90 -8.34 -17.36 5.56
CA ARG A 90 -7.28 -16.37 5.43
C ARG A 90 -7.26 -15.39 6.60
N LYS A 91 -8.42 -14.95 7.09
CA LYS A 91 -8.51 -14.10 8.29
C LYS A 91 -7.89 -14.79 9.51
N LYS A 92 -8.17 -16.09 9.71
CA LYS A 92 -7.58 -16.90 10.78
C LYS A 92 -6.05 -16.99 10.63
N GLN A 93 -5.56 -17.30 9.43
CA GLN A 93 -4.12 -17.39 9.16
C GLN A 93 -3.39 -16.07 9.41
N VAL A 94 -3.98 -14.93 9.00
CA VAL A 94 -3.41 -13.60 9.28
C VAL A 94 -3.30 -13.36 10.78
N LEU A 95 -4.32 -13.72 11.56
CA LEU A 95 -4.30 -13.55 13.02
C LEU A 95 -3.23 -14.43 13.68
N GLU A 96 -3.16 -15.71 13.31
CA GLU A 96 -2.15 -16.64 13.82
C GLU A 96 -0.73 -16.17 13.49
N ASN A 97 -0.50 -15.69 12.27
CA ASN A 97 0.81 -15.17 11.88
C ASN A 97 1.17 -13.90 12.65
N ARG A 98 0.22 -13.00 12.92
CA ARG A 98 0.45 -11.82 13.77
C ARG A 98 0.87 -12.21 15.18
N THR A 99 0.21 -13.19 15.79
CA THR A 99 0.58 -13.70 17.11
C THR A 99 2.00 -14.28 17.12
N LYS A 100 2.36 -15.08 16.11
CA LYS A 100 3.71 -15.63 15.97
C LYS A 100 4.76 -14.53 15.81
N LEU A 101 4.49 -13.52 14.98
CA LEU A 101 5.40 -12.38 14.79
C LEU A 101 5.61 -11.60 16.08
N PHE A 102 4.57 -11.43 16.90
CA PHE A 102 4.70 -10.79 18.20
C PHE A 102 5.70 -11.54 19.09
N SER A 103 5.56 -12.86 19.23
CA SER A 103 6.49 -13.69 20.01
C SER A 103 7.92 -13.67 19.46
N ILE A 104 8.10 -13.65 18.13
CA ILE A 104 9.43 -13.51 17.50
C ILE A 104 10.05 -12.17 17.87
N ILE A 105 9.30 -11.07 17.79
CA ILE A 105 9.79 -9.73 18.13
C ILE A 105 10.14 -9.65 19.62
N GLU A 106 9.30 -10.20 20.51
CA GLU A 106 9.59 -10.27 21.94
C GLU A 106 10.88 -11.04 22.22
N THR A 107 11.10 -12.15 21.52
CA THR A 107 12.33 -12.94 21.62
C THR A 107 13.55 -12.13 21.17
N ILE A 108 13.43 -11.40 20.05
CA ILE A 108 14.51 -10.53 19.55
C ILE A 108 14.85 -9.44 20.58
N ILE A 109 13.85 -8.80 21.17
CA ILE A 109 14.02 -7.78 22.21
C ILE A 109 14.70 -8.40 23.46
N LEU A 110 14.26 -9.58 23.88
CA LEU A 110 14.82 -10.30 25.02
C LEU A 110 16.30 -10.61 24.81
N CYS A 111 16.64 -11.16 23.64
CA CYS A 111 18.02 -11.46 23.26
C CYS A 111 18.88 -10.19 23.28
N GLY A 112 18.39 -9.09 22.70
CA GLY A 112 19.08 -7.80 22.73
C GLY A 112 19.34 -7.28 24.15
N ARG A 113 18.37 -7.42 25.07
CA ARG A 113 18.50 -6.98 26.47
C ARG A 113 19.46 -7.84 27.29
N GLN A 114 19.54 -9.13 26.99
CA GLN A 114 20.43 -10.07 27.68
C GLN A 114 21.79 -10.20 27.01
N ASN A 115 22.03 -9.43 25.93
CA ASN A 115 23.23 -9.54 25.09
C ASN A 115 23.45 -10.97 24.55
N ILE A 116 22.34 -11.67 24.26
CA ILE A 116 22.33 -12.98 23.62
C ILE A 116 22.33 -12.75 22.10
N ALA A 117 23.29 -13.37 21.40
CA ALA A 117 23.33 -13.31 19.95
C ALA A 117 22.09 -14.00 19.34
N LEU A 118 21.45 -13.35 18.36
CA LEU A 118 20.30 -13.93 17.62
C LEU A 118 20.71 -15.14 16.76
N ARG A 119 22.00 -15.22 16.44
CA ARG A 119 22.62 -16.30 15.67
C ARG A 119 23.72 -16.92 16.54
N GLY A 120 23.75 -18.24 16.59
CA GLY A 120 24.73 -18.97 17.40
C GLY A 120 26.16 -18.86 16.84
N HIS A 121 27.13 -19.34 17.62
CA HIS A 121 28.55 -19.37 17.25
C HIS A 121 28.86 -20.35 16.09
N ARG A 122 27.98 -21.33 15.85
CA ARG A 122 28.13 -22.35 14.80
C ARG A 122 27.09 -22.14 13.73
N ASP A 123 27.47 -21.36 12.73
CA ASP A 123 26.70 -21.16 11.50
C ASP A 123 27.18 -22.10 10.39
N THR A 124 27.66 -23.28 10.78
CA THR A 124 28.14 -24.32 9.87
C THR A 124 26.98 -25.23 9.49
N GLY A 125 26.28 -24.85 8.43
CA GLY A 125 25.22 -25.64 7.79
C GLY A 125 24.97 -25.11 6.39
N HIS A 126 24.82 -26.00 5.41
CA HIS A 126 24.60 -25.62 4.02
C HIS A 126 23.24 -24.90 3.92
N ILE A 127 23.23 -23.64 3.48
CA ILE A 127 22.00 -22.84 3.35
C ILE A 127 21.17 -23.28 2.13
N TYR A 128 21.78 -24.08 1.25
CA TYR A 128 21.19 -24.61 0.03
C TYR A 128 21.16 -26.13 0.10
N ASP A 129 19.98 -26.72 0.20
CA ASP A 129 19.74 -28.14 -0.11
C ASP A 129 19.68 -28.27 -1.63
N ASN A 130 20.85 -28.42 -2.27
CA ASN A 130 20.92 -29.07 -3.56
C ASN A 130 21.38 -30.51 -3.30
N ASP A 131 20.46 -31.33 -2.80
CA ASP A 131 20.62 -32.78 -2.80
C ASP A 131 20.47 -33.26 -4.24
N SER A 132 21.52 -33.13 -5.04
CA SER A 132 21.68 -34.02 -6.18
C SER A 132 22.08 -35.39 -5.61
N GLU A 133 21.10 -36.30 -5.54
CA GLU A 133 21.30 -37.71 -5.26
C GLU A 133 22.40 -38.26 -6.19
N VAL A 134 23.62 -38.45 -5.65
CA VAL A 134 24.64 -39.26 -6.30
C VAL A 134 24.41 -40.69 -5.81
N ASN A 135 23.78 -41.49 -6.67
CA ASN A 135 23.63 -42.93 -6.49
C ASN A 135 24.97 -43.59 -6.89
N ASP A 136 25.75 -44.01 -5.90
CA ASP A 136 26.91 -44.88 -6.13
C ASP A 136 26.46 -46.34 -5.96
N GLY A 137 26.64 -47.10 -7.05
CA GLY A 137 26.09 -48.44 -7.29
C GLY A 137 26.60 -49.58 -6.44
#